data_AF-A0A4Q4YPN0-F1
#
_entry.id   AF-A0A4Q4YPN0-F1
#
_cell.length_a   1.000
_cell.length_b   1.000
_cell.length_c   1.000
_cell.angle_alpha   90.00
_cell.angle_beta   90.00
_cell.angle_gamma   90.00
#
_symmetry.space_group_name_H-M   'P 1'
#
loop_
_entity.id
_entity.type
_entity.pdbx_description
1 polymer ?
#
loop_
_entity_poly.entity_id
_entity_poly.type
_entity_poly.pdbx_seq_one_letter_code
_entity_poly.pdbx_strand_id
1 'polypeptide(L)'
;MAVAEGVLQASDHRSEEYALLWTRLTVRRSQLARLYTHQAIVMNADLPLPKGDHRSYALENEVAILKVHEYIDCGNLTAALQILPLLHAGNLSELEKTVNDRVGLVRGYVYRFAGHFLESYTVLNQLPPSSRVVSHLSAVICELGDSERAIGRLKGQLQLSARAGARNRLRLALADAYLCKCMQAAGLGQRDDSSSTSARKIYEELRANSRLTTRVDWLRSLSIQAGLAILAHLEGHAGAKGAWEEVLSISRACGLKEGYTDAIVYYSMSVLAGERGEMEECTFFAKKADALFRNTGRQHYFTALGSLWPEILRKATDANGLPPVTFV
;
A
#
# COMPACT_ATOMS: atom_id res chain seq x y z
N MET A 1 -4.13 -10.46 -33.16
CA MET A 1 -4.47 -11.50 -32.17
C MET A 1 -3.23 -11.93 -31.39
N ALA A 2 -2.77 -11.12 -30.42
CA ALA A 2 -1.78 -11.52 -29.40
C ALA A 2 -1.59 -10.41 -28.34
N VAL A 3 -2.68 -9.79 -27.88
CA VAL A 3 -2.66 -8.74 -26.83
C VAL A 3 -3.86 -8.98 -25.91
N ALA A 4 -3.83 -10.06 -25.13
CA ALA A 4 -4.88 -10.34 -24.13
C ALA A 4 -4.50 -11.35 -23.03
N GLU A 5 -3.33 -11.99 -23.02
CA GLU A 5 -3.09 -13.13 -22.10
C GLU A 5 -2.27 -12.80 -20.84
N GLY A 6 -1.71 -11.60 -20.70
CA GLY A 6 -0.87 -11.24 -19.55
C GLY A 6 -1.61 -10.68 -18.33
N VAL A 7 -2.86 -10.25 -18.49
CA VAL A 7 -3.65 -9.58 -17.43
C VAL A 7 -4.58 -10.55 -16.69
N LEU A 8 -4.83 -11.74 -17.26
CA LEU A 8 -5.87 -12.65 -16.79
C LEU A 8 -5.46 -13.59 -15.64
N GLN A 9 -4.18 -13.91 -15.44
CA GLN A 9 -3.84 -14.97 -14.47
C GLN A 9 -3.86 -14.52 -12.99
N ALA A 10 -3.67 -13.23 -12.70
CA ALA A 10 -3.82 -12.70 -11.33
C ALA A 10 -5.26 -12.25 -11.02
N SER A 11 -6.03 -11.89 -12.07
CA SER A 11 -7.47 -11.66 -11.94
C SER A 11 -8.23 -12.98 -11.83
N ASP A 12 -7.76 -14.06 -12.45
CA ASP A 12 -8.44 -15.37 -12.41
C ASP A 12 -8.48 -15.95 -11.01
N HIS A 13 -7.36 -16.02 -10.27
CA HIS A 13 -7.40 -16.61 -8.92
C HIS A 13 -8.25 -15.83 -7.91
N ARG A 14 -8.32 -14.49 -8.02
CA ARG A 14 -9.22 -13.69 -7.16
C ARG A 14 -10.66 -13.72 -7.66
N SER A 15 -10.89 -13.82 -8.97
CA SER A 15 -12.20 -14.06 -9.57
C SER A 15 -12.74 -15.43 -9.14
N GLU A 16 -11.90 -16.46 -9.09
CA GLU A 16 -12.22 -17.80 -8.59
C GLU A 16 -12.51 -17.80 -7.09
N GLU A 17 -11.68 -17.15 -6.27
CA GLU A 17 -11.90 -17.03 -4.82
C GLU A 17 -13.19 -16.24 -4.52
N TYR A 18 -13.42 -15.17 -5.27
CA TYR A 18 -14.63 -14.36 -5.19
C TYR A 18 -15.86 -15.16 -5.62
N ALA A 19 -15.81 -15.85 -6.76
CA ALA A 19 -16.89 -16.70 -7.26
C ALA A 19 -17.21 -17.84 -6.28
N LEU A 20 -16.19 -18.45 -5.67
CA LEU A 20 -16.36 -19.49 -4.66
C LEU A 20 -17.03 -18.94 -3.40
N LEU A 21 -16.59 -17.78 -2.89
CA LEU A 21 -17.17 -17.17 -1.70
C LEU A 21 -18.60 -16.68 -1.94
N TRP A 22 -18.87 -16.09 -3.10
CA TRP A 22 -20.23 -15.75 -3.51
C TRP A 22 -21.12 -16.97 -3.64
N THR A 23 -20.63 -18.04 -4.26
CA THR A 23 -21.38 -19.30 -4.36
C THR A 23 -21.71 -19.85 -2.98
N ARG A 24 -20.74 -19.85 -2.05
CA ARG A 24 -20.96 -20.27 -0.66
C ARG A 24 -21.99 -19.39 0.05
N LEU A 25 -21.94 -18.08 -0.16
CA LEU A 25 -22.90 -17.13 0.41
C LEU A 25 -24.31 -17.37 -0.13
N THR A 26 -24.45 -17.56 -1.44
CA THR A 26 -25.74 -17.85 -2.09
C THR A 26 -26.32 -19.19 -1.64
N VAL A 27 -25.49 -20.24 -1.54
CA VAL A 27 -25.91 -21.55 -1.01
C VAL A 27 -26.37 -21.41 0.44
N ARG A 28 -25.64 -20.65 1.27
CA ARG A 28 -26.01 -20.42 2.68
C ARG A 28 -27.32 -19.66 2.80
N ARG A 29 -27.52 -18.58 2.04
CA ARG A 29 -28.80 -17.84 1.97
C ARG A 29 -29.95 -18.76 1.58
N SER A 30 -29.75 -19.61 0.58
CA SER A 30 -30.74 -20.57 0.12
C SER A 30 -31.09 -21.62 1.19
N GLN A 31 -30.09 -22.12 1.92
CA GLN A 31 -30.31 -23.05 3.04
C GLN A 31 -31.09 -22.38 4.18
N LEU A 32 -30.73 -21.15 4.55
CA LEU A 32 -31.42 -20.42 5.61
C LEU A 32 -32.85 -20.04 5.21
N ALA A 33 -33.07 -19.65 3.96
CA ALA A 33 -34.42 -19.42 3.44
C ALA A 33 -35.28 -20.69 3.57
N ARG A 34 -34.75 -21.88 3.25
CA ARG A 34 -35.48 -23.14 3.45
C ARG A 34 -35.79 -23.44 4.92
N LEU A 35 -34.95 -22.99 5.85
CA LEU A 35 -35.11 -23.24 7.29
C LEU A 35 -36.04 -22.24 7.98
N TYR A 36 -36.05 -20.98 7.55
CA TYR A 36 -36.73 -19.88 8.24
C TYR A 36 -37.96 -19.35 7.50
N THR A 37 -38.11 -19.60 6.20
CA THR A 37 -39.33 -19.29 5.46
C THR A 37 -40.06 -20.59 5.13
N HIS A 38 -41.21 -20.82 5.79
CA HIS A 38 -42.12 -21.94 5.51
C HIS A 38 -42.73 -21.94 4.09
N GLN A 39 -42.33 -21.00 3.22
CA GLN A 39 -42.74 -20.95 1.83
C GLN A 39 -41.57 -21.32 0.92
N ALA A 40 -41.77 -22.43 0.22
CA ALA A 40 -40.89 -22.90 -0.83
C ALA A 40 -40.78 -21.84 -1.94
N ILE A 41 -39.55 -21.68 -2.44
CA ILE A 41 -39.20 -20.98 -3.68
C ILE A 41 -39.25 -19.44 -3.58
N VAL A 42 -38.21 -18.87 -2.97
CA VAL A 42 -37.68 -17.57 -3.42
C VAL A 42 -36.27 -17.83 -3.93
N MET A 43 -36.15 -18.04 -5.24
CA MET A 43 -34.88 -18.38 -5.89
C MET A 43 -34.02 -17.15 -6.25
N ASN A 44 -34.41 -15.92 -5.91
CA ASN A 44 -33.65 -14.73 -6.37
C ASN A 44 -33.91 -13.45 -5.58
N ALA A 45 -34.07 -13.50 -4.26
CA ALA A 45 -34.14 -12.28 -3.46
C ALA A 45 -32.97 -12.22 -2.50
N ASP A 46 -32.42 -11.02 -2.35
CA ASP A 46 -31.55 -10.54 -1.27
C ASP A 46 -32.19 -10.78 0.10
N LEU A 47 -32.34 -12.04 0.49
CA LEU A 47 -32.79 -12.43 1.81
C LEU A 47 -31.70 -12.00 2.77
N PRO A 48 -31.96 -11.01 3.64
CA PRO A 48 -30.98 -10.58 4.61
C PRO A 48 -30.67 -11.77 5.51
N LEU A 49 -29.37 -11.99 5.77
CA LEU A 49 -28.98 -13.08 6.65
C LEU A 49 -29.59 -12.84 8.04
N PRO A 50 -30.01 -13.91 8.76
CA PRO A 50 -30.62 -13.78 10.07
C PRO A 50 -29.71 -12.99 11.00
N LYS A 51 -30.26 -11.94 11.63
CA LYS A 51 -29.51 -11.16 12.62
C LYS A 51 -29.10 -12.09 13.77
N GLY A 52 -27.80 -12.21 14.00
CA GLY A 52 -27.24 -13.06 15.07
C GLY A 52 -26.66 -14.40 14.61
N ASP A 53 -26.75 -14.77 13.32
CA ASP A 53 -26.01 -15.93 12.81
C ASP A 53 -24.54 -15.59 12.58
N HIS A 54 -23.72 -15.91 13.58
CA HIS A 54 -22.27 -15.75 13.61
C HIS A 54 -21.55 -16.22 12.33
N ARG A 55 -21.98 -17.35 11.74
CA ARG A 55 -21.37 -17.89 10.51
C ARG A 55 -21.71 -17.07 9.28
N SER A 56 -22.92 -16.53 9.24
CA SER A 56 -23.40 -15.68 8.16
C SER A 56 -22.69 -14.32 8.17
N TYR A 57 -22.49 -13.72 9.35
CA TYR A 57 -21.68 -12.51 9.49
C TYR A 57 -20.22 -12.71 9.08
N ALA A 58 -19.62 -13.84 9.49
CA ALA A 58 -18.27 -14.17 9.08
C ALA A 58 -18.12 -14.22 7.54
N LEU A 59 -19.08 -14.85 6.86
CA LEU A 59 -19.07 -14.99 5.41
C LEU A 59 -19.34 -13.66 4.68
N GLU A 60 -20.27 -12.83 5.18
CA GLU A 60 -20.50 -11.48 4.65
C GLU A 60 -19.26 -10.59 4.80
N ASN A 61 -18.61 -10.63 5.95
CA ASN A 61 -17.37 -9.93 6.19
C ASN A 61 -16.26 -10.40 5.23
N GLU A 62 -16.16 -11.71 4.92
CA GLU A 62 -15.17 -12.22 3.95
C GLU A 62 -15.41 -11.69 2.53
N VAL A 63 -16.67 -11.69 2.06
CA VAL A 63 -17.04 -11.13 0.75
C VAL A 63 -16.76 -9.63 0.69
N ALA A 64 -17.12 -8.90 1.75
CA ALA A 64 -16.87 -7.46 1.83
C ALA A 64 -15.37 -7.13 1.87
N ILE A 65 -14.56 -7.91 2.59
CA ILE A 65 -13.10 -7.80 2.60
C ILE A 65 -12.52 -7.97 1.19
N LEU A 66 -12.98 -8.97 0.43
CA LEU A 66 -12.51 -9.15 -0.95
C LEU A 66 -12.88 -7.96 -1.83
N LYS A 67 -14.11 -7.45 -1.71
CA LYS A 67 -14.56 -6.29 -2.46
C LYS A 67 -13.76 -5.02 -2.11
N VAL A 68 -13.40 -4.84 -0.85
CA VAL A 68 -12.50 -3.76 -0.43
C VAL A 68 -11.12 -3.90 -1.06
N HIS A 69 -10.56 -5.12 -1.10
CA HIS A 69 -9.28 -5.36 -1.76
C HIS A 69 -9.32 -5.08 -3.26
N GLU A 70 -10.41 -5.43 -3.94
CA GLU A 70 -10.63 -5.09 -5.35
C GLU A 70 -10.64 -3.57 -5.55
N TYR A 71 -11.38 -2.83 -4.70
CA TYR A 71 -11.37 -1.37 -4.77
C TYR A 71 -10.01 -0.74 -4.51
N ILE A 72 -9.25 -1.25 -3.53
CA ILE A 72 -7.86 -0.83 -3.31
C ILE A 72 -7.00 -1.07 -4.56
N ASP A 73 -7.10 -2.26 -5.16
CA ASP A 73 -6.30 -2.63 -6.34
C ASP A 73 -6.66 -1.81 -7.59
N CYS A 74 -7.91 -1.35 -7.68
CA CYS A 74 -8.41 -0.43 -8.72
C CYS A 74 -8.15 1.05 -8.39
N GLY A 75 -7.58 1.37 -7.24
CA GLY A 75 -7.33 2.75 -6.81
C GLY A 75 -8.57 3.51 -6.33
N ASN A 76 -9.71 2.85 -6.11
CA ASN A 76 -10.98 3.45 -5.70
C ASN A 76 -11.15 3.44 -4.18
N LEU A 77 -10.36 4.26 -3.47
CA LEU A 77 -10.38 4.32 -2.01
C LEU A 77 -11.71 4.85 -1.44
N THR A 78 -12.41 5.70 -2.18
CA THR A 78 -13.74 6.21 -1.78
C THR A 78 -14.75 5.06 -1.66
N ALA A 79 -14.80 4.16 -2.65
CA ALA A 79 -15.69 3.00 -2.59
C ALA A 79 -15.27 2.01 -1.48
N ALA A 80 -13.96 1.85 -1.25
CA ALA A 80 -13.44 1.05 -0.14
C ALA A 80 -13.89 1.59 1.23
N LEU A 81 -13.81 2.92 1.44
CA LEU A 81 -14.26 3.59 2.66
C LEU A 81 -15.77 3.42 2.92
N GLN A 82 -16.58 3.45 1.86
CA GLN A 82 -18.04 3.25 1.97
C GLN A 82 -18.43 1.83 2.42
N ILE A 83 -17.58 0.82 2.20
CA ILE A 83 -17.84 -0.55 2.67
C ILE A 83 -17.48 -0.72 4.14
N LEU A 84 -16.50 0.02 4.68
CA LEU A 84 -16.01 -0.21 6.06
C LEU A 84 -17.09 -0.18 7.15
N PRO A 85 -18.12 0.70 7.11
CA PRO A 85 -19.21 0.70 8.08
C PRO A 85 -20.10 -0.54 8.02
N LEU A 86 -20.13 -1.23 6.86
CA LEU A 86 -20.92 -2.45 6.66
C LEU A 86 -20.26 -3.69 7.26
N LEU A 87 -18.98 -3.60 7.62
CA LEU A 87 -18.25 -4.69 8.26
C LEU A 87 -18.68 -4.82 9.73
N HIS A 88 -19.27 -5.96 10.08
CA HIS A 88 -19.77 -6.21 11.42
C HIS A 88 -18.60 -6.47 12.39
N ALA A 89 -18.59 -5.77 13.53
CA ALA A 89 -17.70 -6.03 14.66
C ALA A 89 -18.54 -6.15 15.93
N GLY A 90 -18.80 -7.39 16.39
CA GLY A 90 -19.63 -7.68 17.58
C GLY A 90 -18.89 -8.49 18.66
N ASN A 91 -19.64 -9.08 19.60
CA ASN A 91 -19.15 -10.08 20.57
C ASN A 91 -19.19 -11.48 19.94
N LEU A 92 -18.07 -12.21 20.00
CA LEU A 92 -17.76 -13.20 18.96
C LEU A 92 -17.12 -14.49 19.49
N SER A 93 -17.53 -15.59 18.89
CA SER A 93 -16.88 -16.90 18.90
C SER A 93 -15.45 -16.85 18.33
N GLU A 94 -14.63 -17.90 18.49
CA GLU A 94 -13.23 -17.89 18.03
C GLU A 94 -13.05 -17.67 16.52
N LEU A 95 -13.94 -18.24 15.70
CA LEU A 95 -13.93 -18.05 14.23
C LEU A 95 -14.10 -16.57 13.87
N GLU A 96 -14.99 -15.91 14.60
CA GLU A 96 -15.34 -14.52 14.39
C GLU A 96 -14.25 -13.57 14.92
N LYS A 97 -13.45 -13.96 15.93
CA LYS A 97 -12.24 -13.20 16.31
C LYS A 97 -11.25 -13.10 15.15
N THR A 98 -11.01 -14.21 14.44
CA THR A 98 -10.10 -14.24 13.28
C THR A 98 -10.61 -13.34 12.14
N VAL A 99 -11.92 -13.38 11.86
CA VAL A 99 -12.54 -12.52 10.85
C VAL A 99 -12.51 -11.07 11.28
N ASN A 100 -12.76 -10.76 12.55
CA ASN A 100 -12.68 -9.41 13.10
C ASN A 100 -11.26 -8.84 13.02
N ASP A 101 -10.23 -9.64 13.31
CA ASP A 101 -8.85 -9.20 13.17
C ASP A 101 -8.54 -8.84 11.71
N ARG A 102 -9.08 -9.61 10.75
CA ARG A 102 -8.97 -9.30 9.31
C ARG A 102 -9.74 -8.02 8.95
N VAL A 103 -10.95 -7.83 9.49
CA VAL A 103 -11.73 -6.60 9.30
C VAL A 103 -10.96 -5.39 9.82
N GLY A 104 -10.42 -5.47 11.04
CA GLY A 104 -9.59 -4.41 11.63
C GLY A 104 -8.35 -4.13 10.78
N LEU A 105 -7.67 -5.18 10.31
CA LEU A 105 -6.50 -5.04 9.45
C LEU A 105 -6.84 -4.31 8.15
N VAL A 106 -7.94 -4.69 7.49
CA VAL A 106 -8.43 -4.05 6.26
C VAL A 106 -8.85 -2.61 6.49
N ARG A 107 -9.55 -2.31 7.60
CA ARG A 107 -9.86 -0.93 8.01
C ARG A 107 -8.60 -0.10 8.15
N GLY A 108 -7.58 -0.64 8.84
CA GLY A 108 -6.28 0.00 8.95
C GLY A 108 -5.64 0.29 7.58
N TYR A 109 -5.69 -0.66 6.64
CA TYR A 109 -5.14 -0.45 5.29
C TYR A 109 -5.84 0.68 4.56
N VAL A 110 -7.17 0.67 4.53
CA VAL A 110 -7.96 1.68 3.82
C VAL A 110 -7.71 3.06 4.43
N TYR A 111 -7.74 3.20 5.76
CA TYR A 111 -7.44 4.47 6.41
C TYR A 111 -6.04 4.98 6.08
N ARG A 112 -5.01 4.12 6.17
CA ARG A 112 -3.65 4.50 5.79
C ARG A 112 -3.58 4.96 4.34
N PHE A 113 -4.13 4.18 3.40
CA PHE A 113 -4.06 4.51 1.98
C PHE A 113 -4.82 5.80 1.62
N ALA A 114 -5.86 6.13 2.38
CA ALA A 114 -6.61 7.38 2.28
C ALA A 114 -5.93 8.57 3.00
N GLY A 115 -4.80 8.36 3.70
CA GLY A 115 -4.12 9.41 4.46
C GLY A 115 -4.68 9.66 5.88
N HIS A 116 -5.62 8.84 6.34
CA HIS A 116 -6.24 8.91 7.67
C HIS A 116 -5.35 8.16 8.69
N PHE A 117 -4.16 8.69 8.95
CA PHE A 117 -3.12 7.96 9.70
C PHE A 117 -3.45 7.73 11.17
N LEU A 118 -4.15 8.67 11.82
CA LEU A 118 -4.53 8.54 13.24
C LEU A 118 -5.58 7.43 13.43
N GLU A 119 -6.58 7.38 12.57
CA GLU A 119 -7.61 6.33 12.55
C GLU A 119 -6.99 4.97 12.25
N SER A 120 -6.08 4.92 11.27
CA SER A 120 -5.33 3.71 10.97
C SER A 120 -4.50 3.24 12.17
N TYR A 121 -3.86 4.16 12.90
CA TYR A 121 -3.07 3.84 14.09
C TYR A 121 -3.95 3.24 15.17
N THR A 122 -5.06 3.89 15.51
CA THR A 122 -5.99 3.43 16.55
C THR A 122 -6.49 2.02 16.27
N VAL A 123 -6.89 1.74 15.03
CA VAL A 123 -7.37 0.39 14.66
C VAL A 123 -6.25 -0.64 14.71
N LEU A 124 -5.11 -0.39 14.05
CA LEU A 124 -4.03 -1.37 13.95
C LEU A 124 -3.35 -1.66 15.30
N ASN A 125 -3.30 -0.67 16.20
CA ASN A 125 -2.65 -0.83 17.50
C ASN A 125 -3.46 -1.69 18.49
N GLN A 126 -4.76 -1.90 18.23
CA GLN A 126 -5.62 -2.79 19.02
C GLN A 126 -5.55 -4.26 18.57
N LEU A 127 -4.98 -4.53 17.40
CA LEU A 127 -4.93 -5.87 16.83
C LEU A 127 -3.78 -6.71 17.41
N PRO A 128 -3.93 -8.05 17.48
CA PRO A 128 -2.84 -8.94 17.84
C PRO A 128 -1.62 -8.75 16.91
N PRO A 129 -0.39 -8.77 17.46
CA PRO A 129 0.80 -8.54 16.66
C PRO A 129 1.03 -9.69 15.68
N SER A 130 0.90 -9.38 14.39
CA SER A 130 1.29 -10.26 13.29
C SER A 130 2.25 -9.51 12.37
N SER A 131 3.02 -10.23 11.54
CA SER A 131 3.94 -9.56 10.59
C SER A 131 3.24 -8.56 9.66
N ARG A 132 1.95 -8.77 9.34
CA ARG A 132 1.14 -7.84 8.54
C ARG A 132 0.72 -6.62 9.36
N VAL A 133 0.17 -6.83 10.56
CA VAL A 133 -0.22 -5.75 11.47
C VAL A 133 0.99 -4.88 11.79
N VAL A 134 2.11 -5.48 12.19
CA VAL A 134 3.33 -4.76 12.59
C VAL A 134 3.92 -3.98 11.42
N SER A 135 3.99 -4.55 10.20
CA SER A 135 4.54 -3.81 9.06
C SER A 135 3.72 -2.57 8.71
N HIS A 136 2.38 -2.69 8.68
CA HIS A 136 1.51 -1.57 8.35
C HIS A 136 1.43 -0.55 9.49
N LEU A 137 1.38 -0.99 10.74
CA LEU A 137 1.39 -0.10 11.89
C LEU A 137 2.71 0.68 11.98
N SER A 138 3.85 0.03 11.72
CA SER A 138 5.13 0.74 11.66
C SER A 138 5.19 1.75 10.51
N ALA A 139 4.60 1.44 9.35
CA ALA A 139 4.47 2.42 8.27
C ALA A 139 3.67 3.64 8.76
N VAL A 140 2.49 3.44 9.35
CA VAL A 140 1.67 4.53 9.92
C VAL A 140 2.43 5.36 10.98
N ILE A 141 3.19 4.70 11.85
CA ILE A 141 4.02 5.39 12.84
C ILE A 141 5.06 6.30 12.16
N CYS A 142 5.66 5.85 11.04
CA CYS A 142 6.57 6.70 10.25
C CYS A 142 5.83 7.87 9.60
N GLU A 143 4.64 7.65 9.03
CA GLU A 143 3.79 8.71 8.46
C GLU A 143 3.42 9.77 9.50
N LEU A 144 3.26 9.37 10.76
CA LEU A 144 2.99 10.25 11.91
C LEU A 144 4.25 10.92 12.48
N GLY A 145 5.43 10.67 11.90
CA GLY A 145 6.66 11.34 12.27
C GLY A 145 7.60 10.58 13.20
N ASP A 146 7.24 9.39 13.70
CA ASP A 146 8.00 8.68 14.74
C ASP A 146 8.78 7.45 14.19
N SER A 147 9.67 7.69 13.24
CA SER A 147 10.43 6.62 12.56
C SER A 147 11.28 5.77 13.52
N GLU A 148 11.79 6.36 14.61
CA GLU A 148 12.59 5.67 15.61
C GLU A 148 11.79 4.60 16.36
N ARG A 149 10.57 4.93 16.80
CA ARG A 149 9.67 3.95 17.42
C ARG A 149 9.31 2.83 16.46
N ALA A 150 9.09 3.14 15.19
CA ALA A 150 8.83 2.15 14.16
C ALA A 150 10.01 1.18 13.98
N ILE A 151 11.25 1.70 13.91
CA ILE A 151 12.49 0.92 13.82
C ILE A 151 12.63 -0.01 15.02
N GLY A 152 12.48 0.51 16.24
CA GLY A 152 12.58 -0.27 17.47
C GLY A 152 11.59 -1.44 17.50
N ARG A 153 10.32 -1.17 17.13
CA ARG A 153 9.27 -2.20 17.06
C ARG A 153 9.58 -3.28 16.02
N LEU A 154 10.05 -2.90 14.84
CA LEU A 154 10.36 -3.84 13.75
C LEU A 154 11.55 -4.73 14.08
N LYS A 155 12.59 -4.19 14.71
CA LYS A 155 13.74 -4.98 15.20
C LYS A 155 13.31 -6.04 16.21
N GLY A 156 12.48 -5.67 17.19
CA GLY A 156 11.93 -6.62 18.15
C GLY A 156 11.12 -7.73 17.47
N GLN A 157 10.23 -7.38 16.53
CA GLN A 157 9.42 -8.38 15.84
C GLN A 157 10.24 -9.29 14.92
N LEU A 158 11.31 -8.80 14.31
CA LEU A 158 12.20 -9.59 13.46
C LEU A 158 12.92 -10.70 14.24
N GLN A 159 13.24 -10.47 15.52
CA GLN A 159 13.83 -11.49 16.39
C GLN A 159 12.86 -12.64 16.69
N LEU A 160 11.56 -12.35 16.76
CA LEU A 160 10.51 -13.32 17.08
C LEU A 160 9.99 -14.08 15.84
N SER A 161 10.30 -13.61 14.63
CA SER A 161 9.71 -14.14 13.39
C SER A 161 10.55 -15.27 12.77
N ALA A 162 10.07 -16.52 12.88
CA ALA A 162 10.71 -17.69 12.28
C ALA A 162 10.42 -17.87 10.77
N ARG A 163 9.25 -17.44 10.27
CA ARG A 163 8.83 -17.69 8.88
C ARG A 163 9.52 -16.73 7.90
N ALA A 164 10.15 -17.27 6.85
CA ALA A 164 10.89 -16.48 5.85
C ALA A 164 10.06 -15.36 5.19
N GLY A 165 8.82 -15.66 4.75
CA GLY A 165 7.95 -14.65 4.13
C GLY A 165 7.52 -13.53 5.07
N ALA A 166 7.26 -13.86 6.35
CA ALA A 166 6.96 -12.87 7.38
C ALA A 166 8.17 -11.99 7.69
N ARG A 167 9.36 -12.61 7.76
CA ARG A 167 10.62 -11.92 7.98
C ARG A 167 10.94 -10.95 6.84
N ASN A 168 10.76 -11.33 5.57
CA ASN A 168 11.00 -10.44 4.43
C ASN A 168 10.06 -9.22 4.43
N ARG A 169 8.78 -9.41 4.80
CA ARG A 169 7.84 -8.28 4.97
C ARG A 169 8.32 -7.29 6.04
N LEU A 170 8.72 -7.81 7.20
CA LEU A 170 9.22 -6.99 8.30
C LEU A 170 10.55 -6.31 7.96
N ARG A 171 11.42 -6.97 7.20
CA ARG A 171 12.67 -6.39 6.70
C ARG A 171 12.39 -5.23 5.74
N LEU A 172 11.46 -5.39 4.81
CA LEU A 172 11.07 -4.31 3.91
C LEU A 172 10.54 -3.11 4.70
N ALA A 173 9.61 -3.34 5.64
CA ALA A 173 9.10 -2.29 6.51
C ALA A 173 10.20 -1.62 7.36
N LEU A 174 11.24 -2.37 7.76
CA LEU A 174 12.39 -1.82 8.47
C LEU A 174 13.25 -0.92 7.58
N ALA A 175 13.48 -1.32 6.33
CA ALA A 175 14.16 -0.47 5.35
C ALA A 175 13.36 0.82 5.11
N ASP A 176 12.04 0.72 4.94
CA ASP A 176 11.16 1.88 4.79
C ASP A 176 11.22 2.81 6.02
N ALA A 177 11.26 2.26 7.23
CA ALA A 177 11.36 3.07 8.45
C ALA A 177 12.71 3.80 8.56
N TYR A 178 13.81 3.14 8.19
CA TYR A 178 15.12 3.79 8.09
C TYR A 178 15.12 4.89 7.01
N LEU A 179 14.50 4.63 5.86
CA LEU A 179 14.34 5.61 4.79
C LEU A 179 13.54 6.83 5.27
N CYS A 180 12.44 6.62 6.00
CA CYS A 180 11.65 7.69 6.60
C CYS A 180 12.48 8.56 7.53
N LYS A 181 13.34 7.95 8.36
CA LYS A 181 14.27 8.70 9.22
C LYS A 181 15.26 9.53 8.40
N CYS A 182 15.82 8.99 7.31
CA CYS A 182 16.67 9.76 6.40
C CYS A 182 15.92 10.95 5.79
N MET A 183 14.69 10.74 5.34
CA MET A 183 13.84 11.80 4.77
C MET A 183 13.51 12.89 5.80
N GLN A 184 13.25 12.52 7.06
CA GLN A 184 13.03 13.48 8.15
C GLN A 184 14.28 14.31 8.42
N ALA A 185 15.46 13.69 8.48
CA ALA A 185 16.73 14.40 8.63
C ALA A 185 16.96 15.36 7.45
N ALA A 186 16.75 14.90 6.22
CA ALA A 186 16.88 15.72 5.00
C ALA A 186 15.91 16.92 5.02
N GLY A 187 14.69 16.72 5.50
CA GLY A 187 13.71 17.81 5.68
C GLY A 187 14.15 18.91 6.67
N LEU A 188 15.14 18.61 7.53
CA LEU A 188 15.79 19.56 8.45
C LEU A 188 17.16 20.05 7.93
N GLY A 189 17.54 19.71 6.69
CA GLY A 189 18.85 20.03 6.12
C GLY A 189 20.00 19.18 6.70
N GLN A 190 19.69 18.04 7.31
CA GLN A 190 20.66 17.13 7.91
C GLN A 190 20.76 15.82 7.12
N ARG A 191 21.84 15.06 7.34
CA ARG A 191 22.02 13.71 6.80
C ARG A 191 22.03 12.69 7.94
N ASP A 192 21.44 11.52 7.68
CA ASP A 192 21.54 10.34 8.55
C ASP A 192 22.17 9.18 7.76
N ASP A 193 23.50 9.19 7.67
CA ASP A 193 24.26 8.19 6.91
C ASP A 193 24.14 6.77 7.52
N SER A 194 23.89 6.67 8.83
CA SER A 194 23.71 5.38 9.52
C SER A 194 22.40 4.70 9.09
N SER A 195 21.31 5.46 9.09
CA SER A 195 20.02 4.98 8.59
C SER A 195 20.06 4.74 7.08
N SER A 196 20.77 5.58 6.33
CA SER A 196 20.93 5.41 4.87
C SER A 196 21.60 4.08 4.54
N THR A 197 22.75 3.81 5.18
CA THR A 197 23.50 2.56 5.03
C THR A 197 22.65 1.35 5.41
N SER A 198 21.88 1.46 6.50
CA SER A 198 21.01 0.38 6.98
C SER A 198 19.87 0.08 6.01
N ALA A 199 19.19 1.13 5.49
CA ALA A 199 18.12 0.99 4.51
C ALA A 199 18.64 0.36 3.20
N ARG A 200 19.73 0.92 2.65
CA ARG A 200 20.37 0.46 1.41
C ARG A 200 20.71 -1.02 1.47
N LYS A 201 21.41 -1.44 2.52
CA LYS A 201 21.79 -2.84 2.74
C LYS A 201 20.58 -3.78 2.70
N ILE A 202 19.50 -3.42 3.41
CA ILE A 202 18.29 -4.26 3.44
C ILE A 202 17.61 -4.30 2.07
N TYR A 203 17.48 -3.16 1.38
CA TYR A 203 16.87 -3.10 0.06
C TYR A 203 17.66 -3.94 -0.97
N GLU A 204 18.98 -3.82 -1.00
CA GLU A 204 19.83 -4.58 -1.92
C GLU A 204 19.77 -6.09 -1.65
N GLU A 205 19.80 -6.50 -0.38
CA GLU A 205 19.62 -7.90 0.01
C GLU A 205 18.23 -8.45 -0.39
N LEU A 206 17.16 -7.65 -0.25
CA LEU A 206 15.81 -8.05 -0.66
C LEU A 206 15.67 -8.10 -2.19
N ARG A 207 16.32 -7.18 -2.91
CA ARG A 207 16.35 -7.12 -4.37
C ARG A 207 17.03 -8.37 -4.95
N ALA A 208 18.21 -8.72 -4.44
CA ALA A 208 18.97 -9.89 -4.90
C ALA A 208 18.22 -11.22 -4.73
N ASN A 209 17.30 -11.29 -3.75
CA ASN A 209 16.50 -12.48 -3.46
C ASN A 209 15.08 -12.42 -4.06
N SER A 210 14.78 -11.43 -4.90
CA SER A 210 13.45 -11.23 -5.46
C SER A 210 13.20 -12.14 -6.68
N ARG A 211 12.01 -12.72 -6.74
CA ARG A 211 11.49 -13.42 -7.94
C ARG A 211 10.18 -12.73 -8.31
N LEU A 212 10.07 -12.26 -9.54
CA LEU A 212 8.93 -11.46 -9.99
C LEU A 212 7.84 -12.34 -10.59
N THR A 213 7.22 -13.15 -9.72
CA THR A 213 6.24 -14.17 -10.13
C THR A 213 4.79 -13.73 -9.95
N THR A 214 4.52 -12.93 -8.93
CA THR A 214 3.17 -12.48 -8.57
C THR A 214 3.10 -10.96 -8.55
N ARG A 215 1.89 -10.39 -8.65
CA ARG A 215 1.68 -8.94 -8.51
C ARG A 215 2.24 -8.39 -7.18
N VAL A 216 2.17 -9.18 -6.10
CA VAL A 216 2.75 -8.80 -4.81
C VAL A 216 4.28 -8.71 -4.87
N ASP A 217 4.93 -9.57 -5.65
CA ASP A 217 6.38 -9.52 -5.87
C ASP A 217 6.76 -8.27 -6.65
N TRP A 218 5.99 -7.91 -7.68
CA TRP A 218 6.17 -6.70 -8.46
C TRP A 218 6.00 -5.43 -7.63
N LEU A 219 4.92 -5.33 -6.84
CA LEU A 219 4.69 -4.19 -5.94
C LEU A 219 5.81 -4.04 -4.89
N ARG A 220 6.30 -5.17 -4.37
CA ARG A 220 7.45 -5.18 -3.47
C ARG A 220 8.73 -4.71 -4.17
N SER A 221 8.99 -5.18 -5.38
CA SER A 221 10.13 -4.73 -6.19
C SER A 221 10.07 -3.22 -6.45
N LEU A 222 8.89 -2.72 -6.81
CA LEU A 222 8.65 -1.28 -6.99
C LEU A 222 8.95 -0.49 -5.72
N SER A 223 8.49 -0.96 -4.55
CA SER A 223 8.79 -0.33 -3.26
C SER A 223 10.29 -0.31 -2.95
N ILE A 224 11.01 -1.41 -3.23
CA ILE A 224 12.46 -1.51 -3.02
C ILE A 224 13.20 -0.51 -3.90
N GLN A 225 12.83 -0.44 -5.18
CA GLN A 225 13.53 0.40 -6.16
C GLN A 225 13.23 1.88 -5.94
N ALA A 226 11.99 2.22 -5.55
CA ALA A 226 11.66 3.58 -5.13
C ALA A 226 12.49 4.00 -3.90
N GLY A 227 12.65 3.09 -2.92
CA GLY A 227 13.50 3.35 -1.77
C GLY A 227 14.97 3.61 -2.15
N LEU A 228 15.55 2.78 -3.01
CA LEU A 228 16.92 2.97 -3.52
C LEU A 228 17.07 4.26 -4.33
N ALA A 229 16.06 4.62 -5.13
CA ALA A 229 16.06 5.86 -5.90
C ALA A 229 16.01 7.10 -5.00
N ILE A 230 15.22 7.06 -3.91
CA ILE A 230 15.21 8.12 -2.89
C ILE A 230 16.58 8.23 -2.21
N LEU A 231 17.18 7.12 -1.78
CA LEU A 231 18.52 7.15 -1.16
C LEU A 231 19.56 7.75 -2.10
N ALA A 232 19.56 7.34 -3.38
CA ALA A 232 20.46 7.92 -4.39
C ALA A 232 20.20 9.42 -4.60
N HIS A 233 18.94 9.86 -4.53
CA HIS A 233 18.58 11.27 -4.62
C HIS A 233 19.14 12.04 -3.41
N LEU A 234 18.92 11.55 -2.19
CA LEU A 234 19.37 12.19 -0.95
C LEU A 234 20.90 12.23 -0.77
N GLU A 235 21.64 11.30 -1.39
CA GLU A 235 23.10 11.17 -1.20
C GLU A 235 23.97 12.02 -2.15
N GLY A 236 23.37 12.77 -3.08
CA GLY A 236 24.11 13.64 -4.01
C GLY A 236 23.96 13.27 -5.49
N HIS A 237 22.77 12.79 -5.89
CA HIS A 237 22.27 12.75 -7.27
C HIS A 237 22.97 11.81 -8.26
N ALA A 238 24.15 11.27 -7.94
CA ALA A 238 24.87 10.34 -8.80
C ALA A 238 24.06 9.05 -8.98
N GLY A 239 23.67 8.74 -10.23
CA GLY A 239 22.84 7.59 -10.55
C GLY A 239 21.35 7.70 -10.16
N ALA A 240 20.92 8.80 -9.53
CA ALA A 240 19.54 8.97 -9.08
C ALA A 240 18.53 8.97 -10.25
N LYS A 241 18.87 9.64 -11.37
CA LYS A 241 18.03 9.65 -12.59
C LYS A 241 17.79 8.23 -13.11
N GLY A 242 18.86 7.44 -13.26
CA GLY A 242 18.76 6.04 -13.70
C GLY A 242 17.95 5.16 -12.74
N ALA A 243 18.07 5.38 -11.42
CA ALA A 243 17.26 4.69 -10.43
C ALA A 243 15.76 5.03 -10.56
N TRP A 244 15.41 6.29 -10.81
CA TRP A 244 14.03 6.70 -11.06
C TRP A 244 13.47 6.16 -12.39
N GLU A 245 14.30 6.09 -13.44
CA GLU A 245 13.94 5.42 -14.70
C GLU A 245 13.68 3.92 -14.51
N GLU A 246 14.43 3.25 -13.65
CA GLU A 246 14.19 1.85 -13.29
C GLU A 246 12.85 1.67 -12.54
N VAL A 247 12.53 2.58 -11.60
CA VAL A 247 11.22 2.61 -10.93
C VAL A 247 10.08 2.73 -11.94
N LEU A 248 10.22 3.60 -12.95
CA LEU A 248 9.23 3.77 -14.00
C LEU A 248 9.07 2.52 -14.86
N SER A 249 10.18 1.88 -15.24
CA SER A 249 10.19 0.64 -16.00
C SER A 249 9.45 -0.47 -15.25
N ILE A 250 9.69 -0.62 -13.95
CA ILE A 250 9.03 -1.62 -13.10
C ILE A 250 7.55 -1.29 -12.90
N SER A 251 7.19 -0.02 -12.70
CA SER A 251 5.78 0.40 -12.58
C SER A 251 4.98 -0.05 -13.81
N ARG A 252 5.53 0.20 -15.01
CA ARG A 252 4.93 -0.20 -16.29
C ARG A 252 4.87 -1.70 -16.48
N ALA A 253 5.94 -2.42 -16.13
CA ALA A 253 6.00 -3.88 -16.21
C ALA A 253 5.03 -4.57 -15.24
N CYS A 254 4.75 -3.95 -14.08
CA CYS A 254 3.76 -4.42 -13.11
C CYS A 254 2.30 -4.28 -13.61
N GLY A 255 2.09 -3.63 -14.76
CA GLY A 255 0.74 -3.34 -15.27
C GLY A 255 -0.02 -2.32 -14.41
N LEU A 256 0.69 -1.51 -13.63
CA LEU A 256 0.06 -0.38 -12.95
C LEU A 256 -0.36 0.63 -14.02
N LYS A 257 -1.58 1.13 -13.88
CA LYS A 257 -2.05 2.25 -14.69
C LYS A 257 -1.16 3.46 -14.41
N GLU A 258 -0.73 4.15 -15.46
CA GLU A 258 0.04 5.39 -15.34
C GLU A 258 -0.69 6.34 -14.38
N GLY A 259 0.01 6.79 -13.34
CA GLY A 259 -0.65 7.49 -12.26
C GLY A 259 0.29 8.13 -11.24
N TYR A 260 -0.08 8.06 -9.95
CA TYR A 260 0.63 8.76 -8.88
C TYR A 260 2.10 8.33 -8.77
N THR A 261 2.39 7.03 -8.87
CA THR A 261 3.78 6.53 -8.84
C THR A 261 4.60 7.18 -9.95
N ASP A 262 4.10 7.17 -11.19
CA ASP A 262 4.75 7.81 -12.34
C ASP A 262 4.92 9.32 -12.14
N ALA A 263 3.91 9.99 -11.57
CA ALA A 263 3.98 11.41 -11.24
C ALA A 263 5.13 11.71 -10.27
N ILE A 264 5.30 10.88 -9.23
CA ILE A 264 6.41 11.01 -8.27
C ILE A 264 7.76 10.80 -8.95
N VAL A 265 7.88 9.82 -9.83
CA VAL A 265 9.11 9.62 -10.62
C VAL A 265 9.42 10.88 -11.42
N TYR A 266 8.43 11.42 -12.15
CA TYR A 266 8.61 12.62 -12.97
C TYR A 266 8.96 13.86 -12.15
N TYR A 267 8.30 14.12 -11.02
CA TYR A 267 8.71 15.21 -10.14
C TYR A 267 10.13 15.02 -9.59
N SER A 268 10.51 13.79 -9.24
CA SER A 268 11.85 13.50 -8.74
C SER A 268 12.90 13.77 -9.82
N MET A 269 12.65 13.38 -11.07
CA MET A 269 13.55 13.68 -12.20
C MET A 269 13.55 15.17 -12.56
N SER A 270 12.43 15.88 -12.40
CA SER A 270 12.34 17.32 -12.59
C SER A 270 13.26 18.08 -11.63
N VAL A 271 13.27 17.72 -10.35
CA VAL A 271 14.17 18.31 -9.35
C VAL A 271 15.62 18.06 -9.73
N LEU A 272 15.98 16.81 -10.06
CA LEU A 272 17.34 16.46 -10.47
C LEU A 272 17.82 17.23 -11.71
N ALA A 273 16.95 17.42 -12.70
CA ALA A 273 17.27 18.20 -13.90
C ALA A 273 17.46 19.69 -13.55
N GLY A 274 16.58 20.24 -12.69
CA GLY A 274 16.69 21.62 -12.22
C GLY A 274 17.98 21.91 -11.47
N GLU A 275 18.39 21.00 -10.57
CA GLU A 275 19.65 21.11 -9.81
C GLU A 275 20.90 21.05 -10.70
N ARG A 276 20.79 20.47 -11.91
CA ARG A 276 21.85 20.45 -12.93
C ARG A 276 21.80 21.63 -13.90
N GLY A 277 20.80 22.51 -13.77
CA GLY A 277 20.55 23.62 -14.71
C GLY A 277 19.92 23.18 -16.04
N GLU A 278 19.44 21.94 -16.15
CA GLU A 278 18.80 21.37 -17.34
C GLU A 278 17.32 21.81 -17.41
N MET A 279 17.07 23.12 -17.56
CA MET A 279 15.75 23.72 -17.36
C MET A 279 14.66 23.27 -18.35
N GLU A 280 15.03 22.91 -19.58
CA GLU A 280 14.08 22.35 -20.55
C GLU A 280 13.58 20.98 -20.10
N GLU A 281 14.48 20.11 -19.65
CA GLU A 281 14.15 18.78 -19.14
C GLU A 281 13.38 18.87 -17.81
N CYS A 282 13.78 19.78 -16.92
CA CYS A 282 13.05 20.11 -15.70
C CYS A 282 11.58 20.46 -16.01
N THR A 283 11.36 21.42 -16.92
CA THR A 283 10.01 21.87 -17.30
C THR A 283 9.19 20.76 -17.95
N PHE A 284 9.82 19.92 -18.78
CA PHE A 284 9.16 18.78 -19.42
C PHE A 284 8.65 17.77 -18.37
N PHE A 285 9.51 17.39 -17.42
CA PHE A 285 9.14 16.43 -16.38
C PHE A 285 8.10 16.99 -15.41
N ALA A 286 8.22 18.25 -14.99
CA ALA A 286 7.24 18.92 -14.14
C ALA A 286 5.84 18.89 -14.77
N LYS A 287 5.72 19.31 -16.04
CA LYS A 287 4.43 19.30 -16.76
C LYS A 287 3.82 17.91 -16.86
N LYS A 288 4.65 16.89 -17.08
CA LYS A 288 4.19 15.51 -17.15
C LYS A 288 3.68 15.01 -15.80
N ALA A 289 4.39 15.32 -14.73
CA ALA A 289 3.98 15.00 -13.37
C ALA A 289 2.66 15.70 -12.99
N ASP A 290 2.52 17.00 -13.28
CA ASP A 290 1.29 17.77 -13.03
C ASP A 290 0.07 17.19 -13.77
N ALA A 291 0.25 16.75 -15.02
CA ALA A 291 -0.82 16.14 -15.81
C ALA A 291 -1.30 14.82 -15.19
N LEU A 292 -0.38 14.00 -14.70
CA LEU A 292 -0.71 12.74 -14.02
C LEU A 292 -1.33 12.97 -12.65
N PHE A 293 -0.74 13.87 -11.86
CA PHE A 293 -1.21 14.17 -10.51
C PHE A 293 -2.65 14.71 -10.51
N ARG A 294 -3.01 15.61 -11.45
CA ARG A 294 -4.39 16.11 -11.61
C ARG A 294 -5.43 15.01 -11.83
N ASN A 295 -5.04 13.88 -12.43
CA ASN A 295 -5.94 12.77 -12.70
C ASN A 295 -6.01 11.76 -11.55
N THR A 296 -4.96 11.63 -10.75
CA THR A 296 -4.86 10.58 -9.73
C THR A 296 -4.99 11.07 -8.30
N GLY A 297 -4.71 12.34 -8.05
CA GLY A 297 -4.52 12.88 -6.71
C GLY A 297 -3.33 12.26 -5.97
N ARG A 298 -3.19 12.62 -4.70
CA ARG A 298 -2.19 12.08 -3.78
C ARG A 298 -2.58 10.67 -3.30
N GLN A 299 -1.62 9.76 -3.26
CA GLN A 299 -1.85 8.36 -2.85
C GLN A 299 -0.81 7.90 -1.82
N HIS A 300 -1.23 7.07 -0.87
CA HIS A 300 -0.40 6.63 0.26
C HIS A 300 -0.13 5.11 0.28
N TYR A 301 -0.10 4.47 -0.89
CA TYR A 301 0.13 3.02 -1.01
C TYR A 301 1.51 2.60 -0.48
N PHE A 302 2.54 3.34 -0.86
CA PHE A 302 3.92 3.14 -0.43
C PHE A 302 4.26 4.09 0.72
N THR A 303 5.01 3.57 1.69
CA THR A 303 5.43 4.35 2.86
C THR A 303 6.18 5.59 2.41
N ALA A 304 5.81 6.75 2.97
CA ALA A 304 6.40 8.06 2.75
C ALA A 304 6.34 8.66 1.33
N LEU A 305 6.02 7.88 0.28
CA LEU A 305 5.84 8.42 -1.08
C LEU A 305 4.62 9.35 -1.19
N GLY A 306 3.61 9.14 -0.35
CA GLY A 306 2.41 9.98 -0.30
C GLY A 306 2.53 11.20 0.61
N SER A 307 3.59 11.29 1.42
CA SER A 307 3.67 12.21 2.57
C SER A 307 5.03 12.92 2.58
N LEU A 308 6.07 12.33 3.18
CA LEU A 308 7.38 12.95 3.39
C LEU A 308 8.08 13.30 2.08
N TRP A 309 8.06 12.40 1.09
CA TRP A 309 8.80 12.61 -0.16
C TRP A 309 8.27 13.81 -0.98
N PRO A 310 6.95 13.96 -1.19
CA PRO A 310 6.37 15.19 -1.74
C PRO A 310 6.85 16.48 -1.05
N GLU A 311 6.90 16.49 0.29
CA GLU A 311 7.33 17.67 1.04
C GLU A 311 8.82 17.98 0.85
N ILE A 312 9.66 16.94 0.69
CA ILE A 312 11.08 17.10 0.36
C ILE A 312 11.23 17.68 -1.05
N LEU A 313 10.52 17.14 -2.04
CA LEU A 313 10.55 17.64 -3.41
C LEU A 313 10.11 19.11 -3.48
N ARG A 314 9.03 19.48 -2.76
CA ARG A 314 8.56 20.87 -2.69
C ARG A 314 9.62 21.80 -2.10
N LYS A 315 10.24 21.41 -0.98
CA LYS A 315 11.33 22.20 -0.37
C LYS A 315 12.51 22.37 -1.33
N ALA A 316 12.88 21.31 -2.05
CA ALA A 316 13.96 21.37 -3.04
C ALA A 316 13.62 22.30 -4.21
N THR A 317 12.37 22.29 -4.71
CA THR A 317 11.97 23.22 -5.76
C THR A 317 11.93 24.67 -5.28
N ASP A 318 11.41 24.91 -4.07
CA ASP A 318 11.32 26.24 -3.49
C ASP A 318 12.71 26.85 -3.25
N ALA A 319 13.65 26.06 -2.71
CA ALA A 319 15.02 26.50 -2.45
C ALA A 319 15.81 26.84 -3.72
N ASN A 320 15.52 26.14 -4.83
CA ASN A 320 16.24 26.28 -6.09
C ASN A 320 15.52 27.17 -7.12
N GLY A 321 14.36 27.75 -6.78
CA GLY A 321 13.57 28.58 -7.70
C GLY A 321 13.05 27.80 -8.92
N LEU A 322 12.82 26.49 -8.76
CA LEU A 322 12.35 25.59 -9.82
C LEU A 322 10.82 25.69 -9.99
N PRO A 323 10.26 25.19 -11.11
CA PRO A 323 8.82 25.07 -11.26
C PRO A 323 8.19 24.38 -10.05
N PRO A 324 7.09 24.92 -9.49
CA PRO A 324 6.52 24.42 -8.25
C PRO A 324 5.96 23.01 -8.46
N VAL A 325 6.17 22.16 -7.45
CA VAL A 325 5.56 20.84 -7.42
C VAL A 325 4.18 20.93 -6.77
N THR A 326 3.13 20.70 -7.55
CA THR A 326 1.75 20.81 -7.05
C THR A 326 1.30 19.47 -6.46
N PHE A 327 1.04 19.46 -5.15
CA PHE A 327 0.50 18.30 -4.42
C PHE A 327 -0.83 18.61 -3.72
N VAL A 328 -1.67 19.45 -4.33
CA VAL A 328 -2.99 19.86 -3.79
C VAL A 328 -4.09 18.94 -4.28
#